data_AF-A0A380RC85-F1
#
_entry.id   AF-A0A380RC85-F1
#
_cell.length_a   1.000
_cell.length_b   1.000
_cell.length_c   1.000
_cell.angle_alpha   90.00
_cell.angle_beta   90.00
_cell.angle_gamma   90.00
#
_symmetry.space_group_name_H-M   'P 1'
#
loop_
_entity.id
_entity.type
_entity.pdbx_description
1 polymer ?
#
loop_
_entity_poly.entity_id
_entity_poly.type
_entity_poly.pdbx_seq_one_letter_code
_entity_poly.pdbx_strand_id
1 'polypeptide(L)'
;MSLGKYLEDRSKHNSLNSLGELIQMTPKQVNVQKNGQWQLLPLSDVVIGDYLRANHGDKIAADGKIIEGEIWCNESHLTGESVPVKKRIGDTVLAGALVTDGSAIYRRRYLRKRYFTWAI
;
A
#
# COMPACT_ATOMS: atom_id res chain seq x y z
N MET A 1 -38.42 -14.34 -40.53
CA MET A 1 -37.99 -13.08 -39.88
C MET A 1 -38.36 -13.16 -38.41
N SER A 2 -37.54 -12.93 -37.40
CA SER A 2 -36.08 -12.88 -37.25
C SER A 2 -35.89 -13.26 -35.79
N LEU A 3 -35.11 -14.31 -35.50
CA LEU A 3 -34.61 -14.67 -34.17
C LEU A 3 -33.51 -13.69 -33.73
N GLY A 4 -33.62 -12.43 -34.17
CA GLY A 4 -32.58 -11.41 -34.14
C GLY A 4 -32.99 -10.17 -33.36
N LYS A 5 -33.95 -10.27 -32.42
CA LYS A 5 -34.35 -9.13 -31.58
C LYS A 5 -34.23 -9.38 -30.07
N TYR A 6 -33.75 -10.56 -29.65
CA TYR A 6 -33.53 -10.89 -28.24
C TYR A 6 -32.05 -10.98 -27.85
N LEU A 7 -31.14 -10.78 -28.81
CA LEU A 7 -29.69 -10.78 -28.58
C LEU A 7 -29.08 -9.38 -28.48
N GLU A 8 -29.86 -8.31 -28.67
CA GLU A 8 -29.33 -6.94 -28.71
C GLU A 8 -29.23 -6.22 -27.35
N ASP A 9 -29.75 -6.79 -26.25
CA ASP A 9 -29.76 -6.09 -24.95
C ASP A 9 -28.69 -6.54 -23.95
N ARG A 10 -27.81 -7.49 -24.30
CA ARG A 10 -26.83 -8.05 -23.34
C ARG A 10 -25.36 -7.74 -23.64
N SER A 11 -25.07 -6.62 -24.29
CA SER A 11 -23.67 -6.19 -24.56
C SER A 11 -23.30 -4.80 -24.03
N LYS A 12 -24.10 -4.21 -23.14
CA LYS A 12 -23.81 -2.86 -22.57
C LYS A 12 -23.39 -2.85 -21.10
N HIS A 13 -22.79 -3.92 -20.57
CA HIS A 13 -22.37 -3.92 -19.16
C HIS A 13 -20.99 -4.51 -18.84
N ASN A 14 -20.06 -4.57 -19.81
CA ASN A 14 -18.69 -5.06 -19.55
C ASN A 14 -17.59 -4.03 -19.83
N SER A 15 -17.88 -2.72 -19.68
CA SER A 15 -16.88 -1.67 -19.90
C SER A 15 -16.61 -0.77 -18.69
N LEU A 16 -17.23 -1.02 -17.54
CA LEU A 16 -17.08 -0.17 -16.34
C LEU A 16 -16.30 -0.80 -15.20
N ASN A 17 -16.04 -2.11 -15.20
CA ASN A 17 -15.38 -2.75 -14.07
C ASN A 17 -13.84 -2.64 -14.09
N SER A 18 -13.24 -2.31 -15.23
CA SER A 18 -11.77 -2.21 -15.40
C SER A 18 -11.16 -0.95 -14.77
N LEU A 19 -11.98 0.07 -14.49
CA LEU A 19 -11.53 1.30 -13.83
C LEU A 19 -11.51 1.17 -12.30
N GLY A 20 -12.23 0.21 -11.72
CA GLY A 20 -12.24 -0.05 -10.28
C GLY A 20 -11.03 -0.85 -9.77
N GLU A 21 -10.45 -1.69 -10.64
CA GLU A 21 -9.30 -2.55 -10.28
C GLU A 21 -7.98 -1.77 -10.19
N LEU A 22 -7.91 -0.58 -10.79
CA LEU A 22 -6.77 0.32 -10.68
C LEU A 22 -6.72 1.12 -9.35
N ILE A 23 -7.80 1.11 -8.55
CA ILE A 23 -7.92 1.89 -7.30
C ILE A 23 -7.93 0.97 -6.06
N GLN A 24 -6.95 0.07 -5.94
CA GLN A 24 -6.68 -0.63 -4.67
C GLN A 24 -5.18 -0.63 -4.33
N MET A 25 -4.50 0.47 -4.65
CA MET A 25 -3.06 0.61 -4.44
C MET A 25 -2.67 0.87 -2.97
N THR A 26 -3.62 1.24 -2.12
CA THR A 26 -3.40 1.53 -0.69
C THR A 26 -4.38 0.72 0.16
N PRO A 27 -3.92 0.08 1.25
CA PRO A 27 -4.81 -0.70 2.11
C PRO A 27 -5.82 0.23 2.78
N LYS A 28 -7.10 -0.17 2.76
CA LYS A 28 -8.21 0.61 3.35
C LYS A 28 -8.12 0.67 4.88
N GLN A 29 -7.52 -0.33 5.49
CA GLN A 29 -7.36 -0.48 6.93
C GLN A 29 -5.93 -0.91 7.26
N VAL A 30 -5.48 -0.58 8.47
CA VAL A 30 -4.15 -0.94 8.96
C VAL A 30 -4.17 -1.20 10.46
N ASN A 31 -3.31 -2.11 10.92
CA ASN A 31 -3.12 -2.38 12.33
C ASN A 31 -2.36 -1.23 12.99
N VAL A 32 -3.02 -0.52 13.90
CA VAL A 32 -2.47 0.60 14.67
C VAL A 32 -2.42 0.22 16.14
N GLN A 33 -1.34 0.58 16.83
CA GLN A 33 -1.27 0.44 18.28
C GLN A 33 -1.92 1.64 18.96
N LYS A 34 -3.04 1.42 19.65
CA LYS A 34 -3.73 2.41 20.50
C LYS A 34 -3.88 1.84 21.90
N ASN A 35 -3.53 2.64 22.91
CA ASN A 35 -3.61 2.25 24.32
C ASN A 35 -2.92 0.91 24.64
N GLY A 36 -1.80 0.61 23.96
CA GLY A 36 -1.05 -0.64 24.11
C GLY A 36 -1.66 -1.87 23.41
N GLN A 37 -2.81 -1.73 22.74
CA GLN A 37 -3.44 -2.81 21.99
C GLN A 37 -3.42 -2.54 20.48
N TRP A 38 -3.30 -3.62 19.70
CA TRP A 38 -3.37 -3.56 18.25
C TRP A 38 -4.83 -3.56 17.80
N GLN A 39 -5.21 -2.56 17.01
CA GLN A 39 -6.56 -2.38 16.49
C GLN A 39 -6.51 -2.15 14.99
N LEU A 40 -7.42 -2.78 14.25
CA LEU A 40 -7.56 -2.56 12.82
C LEU A 40 -8.39 -1.28 12.60
N LEU A 41 -7.74 -0.22 12.15
CA LEU A 41 -8.38 1.08 11.93
C LEU A 41 -8.33 1.49 10.46
N PRO A 42 -9.30 2.30 9.99
CA PRO A 42 -9.21 2.94 8.68
C PRO A 42 -7.93 3.77 8.56
N LEU A 43 -7.31 3.78 7.38
CA LEU A 43 -6.11 4.59 7.15
C LEU A 43 -6.34 6.09 7.40
N SER A 44 -7.59 6.56 7.26
CA SER A 44 -8.03 7.93 7.57
C SER A 44 -7.88 8.31 9.04
N ASP A 45 -7.95 7.34 9.97
CA ASP A 45 -7.85 7.56 11.41
C ASP A 45 -6.41 7.49 11.94
N VAL A 46 -5.45 7.17 11.06
CA VAL A 46 -4.03 7.08 11.41
C VAL A 46 -3.42 8.47 11.49
N VAL A 47 -2.88 8.83 12.64
CA VAL A 47 -2.21 10.12 12.86
C VAL A 47 -0.69 10.00 12.90
N ILE A 48 0.02 11.12 12.78
CA ILE A 48 1.47 11.16 12.93
C ILE A 48 1.85 10.71 14.34
N GLY A 49 2.88 9.85 14.44
CA GLY A 49 3.32 9.28 15.71
C GLY A 49 2.71 7.93 16.05
N ASP A 50 1.63 7.51 15.36
CA ASP A 50 1.07 6.18 15.54
C ASP A 50 2.06 5.09 15.12
N TYR A 51 1.99 3.96 15.83
CA TYR A 51 2.72 2.74 15.49
C TYR A 51 1.84 1.83 14.65
N LEU A 52 2.37 1.44 13.50
CA LEU A 52 1.68 0.59 12.54
C LEU A 52 2.45 -0.70 12.35
N ARG A 53 1.73 -1.79 12.16
CA ARG A 53 2.31 -3.09 11.83
C ARG A 53 2.18 -3.35 10.34
N ALA A 54 3.25 -3.85 9.73
CA ALA A 54 3.23 -4.42 8.37
C ALA A 54 3.86 -5.81 8.39
N ASN A 55 3.22 -6.76 7.71
CA ASN A 55 3.65 -8.14 7.56
C ASN A 55 3.81 -8.48 6.07
N HIS A 56 4.35 -9.66 5.78
CA HIS A 56 4.39 -10.22 4.44
C HIS A 56 3.02 -10.15 3.74
N GLY A 57 3.01 -9.60 2.51
CA GLY A 57 1.81 -9.39 1.72
C GLY A 57 1.10 -8.06 1.98
N ASP A 58 1.39 -7.38 3.10
CA ASP A 58 0.83 -6.07 3.40
C ASP A 58 1.48 -5.00 2.53
N LYS A 59 0.71 -3.96 2.21
CA LYS A 59 1.28 -2.72 1.69
C LYS A 59 1.53 -1.76 2.85
N ILE A 60 2.63 -1.02 2.78
CA ILE A 60 2.93 0.05 3.74
C ILE A 60 1.82 1.10 3.62
N ALA A 61 1.11 1.35 4.72
CA ALA A 61 -0.09 2.17 4.69
C ALA A 61 0.22 3.69 4.69
N ALA A 62 1.33 4.09 5.30
CA ALA A 62 1.78 5.47 5.35
C ALA A 62 3.31 5.54 5.43
N ASP A 63 3.88 6.67 5.02
CA ASP A 63 5.31 6.91 5.19
C ASP A 63 5.68 6.89 6.67
N GLY A 64 6.82 6.28 6.98
CA GLY A 64 7.23 6.10 8.36
C GLY A 64 8.64 5.60 8.51
N LYS A 65 9.02 5.36 9.77
CA LYS A 65 10.34 4.83 10.14
C LYS A 65 10.17 3.55 10.93
N ILE A 66 10.89 2.50 10.55
CA ILE A 66 10.87 1.22 11.26
C ILE A 66 11.47 1.42 12.64
N ILE A 67 10.73 0.98 13.65
CA ILE A 67 11.15 0.99 15.05
C ILE A 67 11.49 -0.42 15.55
N GLU A 68 10.89 -1.46 14.97
CA GLU A 68 11.09 -2.86 15.37
C GLU A 68 10.94 -3.78 14.16
N GLY A 69 11.70 -4.88 14.16
CA GLY A 69 11.66 -5.90 13.11
C GLY A 69 12.41 -5.53 11.83
N GLU A 70 12.20 -6.33 10.80
CA GLU A 70 12.80 -6.17 9.48
C GLU A 70 11.83 -6.66 8.40
N ILE A 71 11.84 -6.00 7.25
CA ILE A 71 10.99 -6.33 6.11
C ILE A 71 11.75 -6.18 4.81
N TRP A 72 11.36 -6.97 3.82
CA TRP A 72 11.72 -6.75 2.43
C TRP A 72 10.56 -6.05 1.75
N CYS A 73 10.84 -4.91 1.11
CA CYS A 73 9.82 -4.09 0.48
C CYS A 73 10.11 -3.99 -1.01
N ASN A 74 9.08 -4.17 -1.83
CA ASN A 74 9.11 -3.85 -3.23
C ASN A 74 8.50 -2.46 -3.46
N GLU A 75 9.34 -1.52 -3.90
CA GLU A 75 9.00 -0.12 -4.19
C GLU A 75 8.71 0.10 -5.71
N SER A 76 8.65 -0.97 -6.52
CA SER A 76 8.56 -0.96 -8.00
C SER A 76 7.33 -0.29 -8.61
N HIS A 77 6.36 0.16 -7.82
CA HIS A 77 5.19 0.89 -8.31
C HIS A 77 5.53 2.19 -9.09
N LEU A 78 6.79 2.62 -9.12
CA LEU A 78 7.23 3.83 -9.83
C LEU A 78 8.05 3.58 -11.11
N THR A 79 8.64 2.39 -11.32
CA THR A 79 9.62 2.18 -12.41
C THR A 79 9.59 0.80 -13.10
N GLY A 80 8.80 -0.17 -12.62
CA GLY A 80 8.63 -1.46 -13.30
C GLY A 80 9.78 -2.47 -13.14
N GLU A 81 10.92 -2.06 -12.58
CA GLU A 81 12.02 -2.96 -12.22
C GLU A 81 12.51 -2.56 -10.82
N SER A 82 12.19 -3.35 -9.79
CA SER A 82 12.86 -3.19 -8.50
C SER A 82 13.07 -4.53 -7.81
N VAL A 83 14.32 -4.79 -7.49
CA VAL A 83 14.73 -5.83 -6.54
C VAL A 83 14.18 -5.44 -5.17
N PRO A 84 13.56 -6.37 -4.42
CA PRO A 84 13.12 -6.09 -3.05
C PRO A 84 14.24 -5.48 -2.21
N VAL A 85 13.96 -4.36 -1.58
CA VAL A 85 14.90 -3.65 -0.71
C VAL A 85 14.66 -4.09 0.72
N LYS A 86 15.72 -4.59 1.37
CA LYS A 86 15.68 -4.88 2.80
C LYS A 86 15.66 -3.58 3.61
N LYS A 87 14.71 -3.47 4.54
CA LYS A 87 14.57 -2.35 5.48
C LYS A 87 14.63 -2.88 6.91
N ARG A 88 15.32 -2.16 7.78
CA ARG A 88 15.60 -2.53 9.17
C ARG A 88 15.23 -1.38 10.11
N ILE A 89 15.31 -1.63 11.41
CA ILE A 89 15.16 -0.59 12.44
C ILE A 89 16.05 0.61 12.09
N GLY A 90 15.46 1.80 12.04
CA GLY A 90 16.16 3.00 11.60
C GLY A 90 15.77 3.47 10.21
N ASP A 91 15.38 2.57 9.32
CA ASP A 91 15.11 2.85 7.92
C ASP A 91 13.72 3.45 7.69
N THR A 92 13.58 4.13 6.56
CA THR A 92 12.32 4.73 6.12
C THR A 92 11.57 3.79 5.19
N VAL A 93 10.27 3.68 5.43
CA VAL A 93 9.31 2.97 4.56
C VAL A 93 8.40 3.97 3.88
N LEU A 94 8.05 3.70 2.63
CA LEU A 94 7.23 4.55 1.79
C LEU A 94 5.83 3.98 1.65
N ALA A 95 4.82 4.86 1.69
CA ALA A 95 3.44 4.45 1.47
C ALA A 95 3.27 3.77 0.10
N GLY A 96 2.53 2.65 0.07
CA GLY A 96 2.28 1.88 -1.15
C GLY A 96 3.34 0.83 -1.51
N ALA A 97 4.48 0.81 -0.81
CA ALA A 97 5.46 -0.27 -0.96
C ALA A 97 4.86 -1.61 -0.51
N LEU A 98 5.06 -2.67 -1.29
CA LEU A 98 4.58 -4.01 -0.96
C LEU A 98 5.61 -4.73 -0.11
N VAL A 99 5.21 -5.24 1.05
CA VAL A 99 6.09 -6.09 1.87
C VAL A 99 6.13 -7.48 1.24
N THR A 100 7.28 -7.84 0.69
CA THR A 100 7.51 -9.13 0.04
C THR A 100 7.99 -10.20 1.00
N ASP A 101 8.49 -9.83 2.19
CA ASP A 101 8.92 -10.77 3.25
C ASP A 101 9.11 -10.05 4.60
N GLY A 102 8.97 -10.80 5.69
CA GLY A 102 9.23 -10.30 7.05
C GLY A 102 8.05 -9.62 7.74
N SER A 103 8.33 -8.99 8.88
CA SER A 103 7.36 -8.20 9.64
C SER A 103 8.07 -7.08 10.40
N ALA A 104 7.44 -5.90 10.43
CA ALA A 104 7.99 -4.73 11.09
C ALA A 104 6.90 -3.87 11.72
N ILE A 105 7.28 -3.18 12.79
CA ILE A 105 6.52 -2.07 13.34
C ILE A 105 7.21 -0.78 12.91
N TYR A 106 6.44 0.13 12.33
CA TYR A 106 6.92 1.42 11.87
C TYR A 106 6.07 2.53 12.46
N ARG A 107 6.72 3.65 12.79
CA ARG A 107 6.04 4.84 13.29
C ARG A 107 5.75 5.80 12.15
N ARG A 108 4.49 6.23 12.01
CA ARG A 108 4.09 7.20 10.98
C ARG A 108 4.82 8.51 11.18
N ARG A 109 5.39 9.04 10.10
CA ARG A 109 6.08 10.33 10.07
C ARG A 109 5.71 11.09 8.80
N TYR A 110 5.70 12.42 8.86
CA TYR A 110 5.68 13.22 7.65
C TYR A 110 7.04 13.09 6.94
N LEU A 111 7.08 12.40 5.81
CA LEU A 111 8.26 12.41 4.95
C LEU A 111 8.18 13.66 4.07
N ARG A 112 8.98 14.68 4.38
CA ARG A 112 9.15 15.80 3.45
C ARG A 112 9.85 15.23 2.22
N LYS A 113 9.12 15.07 1.11
CA LYS A 113 9.69 14.69 -0.20
C LYS A 113 10.82 15.68 -0.52
N ARG A 114 12.06 15.34 -0.18
CA ARG A 114 13.21 15.87 -0.89
C ARG A 114 13.18 15.14 -2.21
N TYR A 115 12.74 15.85 -3.25
CA TYR A 115 12.90 15.43 -4.63
C TYR A 115 14.31 14.87 -4.77
N PHE A 116 14.38 13.58 -5.07
CA PHE A 116 15.60 12.91 -5.45
C PHE A 116 15.96 13.50 -6.81
N THR A 117 16.74 14.57 -6.82
CA THR A 117 17.45 15.00 -8.03
C THR A 117 18.36 13.83 -8.38
N TRP A 118 18.08 13.15 -9.50
CA TRP A 118 19.03 12.22 -10.07
C TRP A 118 20.29 13.00 -10.42
N ALA A 119 21.31 12.86 -9.59
CA ALA A 119 22.68 13.19 -9.96
C ALA A 119 23.28 11.91 -10.55
N ILE A 120 23.16 11.76 -11.86
CA ILE A 120 24.23 11.75 -12.88
C ILE A 120 23.68 11.18 -14.19
#